data_AF-A0A6F9AVP0-F1
#
_entry.id   AF-A0A6F9AVP0-F1
#
_cell.length_a   1.000
_cell.length_b   1.000
_cell.length_c   1.000
_cell.angle_alpha   90.00
_cell.angle_beta   90.00
_cell.angle_gamma   90.00
#
_symmetry.space_group_name_H-M   'P 1'
#
loop_
_entity.id
_entity.type
_entity.pdbx_description
1 polymer ?
#
loop_
_entity_poly.entity_id
_entity_poly.type
_entity_poly.pdbx_seq_one_letter_code
_entity_poly.pdbx_strand_id
1 'polypeptide(L)'
;MPRRPPGAQVDLHSGHTPKDLFLLYFAADTMRTICRNTNKQAARNQQKGSKYQWTDVDVEELHRFLGLLIYTSLVTLPSIQDYWKQSHILTARWYRTLFLHFLDMGTTNAYILHCDISATQQVTPMTHKNFVAELVAQLCGVTQTGVPLQKSTSHVSVAIANVAEAKDKATAGRRVCQRCKQVDKKRFVTPWKCKACDVALCVIVDRNCFEEWHK
;
A
#
# COMPACT_ATOMS: atom_id res chain seq x y z
N MET A 1 -43.51 -13.63 4.31
CA MET A 1 -42.09 -13.33 4.03
C MET A 1 -41.67 -12.11 4.83
N PRO A 2 -40.46 -12.05 5.39
CA PRO A 2 -39.96 -10.80 5.98
C PRO A 2 -39.98 -9.69 4.92
N ARG A 3 -40.48 -8.51 5.31
CA ARG A 3 -40.71 -7.37 4.42
C ARG A 3 -39.41 -6.76 3.86
N ARG A 4 -38.25 -7.16 4.39
CA ARG A 4 -36.93 -6.71 3.95
C ARG A 4 -36.05 -7.92 3.66
N PRO A 5 -35.24 -7.89 2.58
CA PRO A 5 -34.25 -8.93 2.34
C PRO A 5 -33.21 -8.94 3.48
N PRO A 6 -32.72 -10.10 3.90
CA PRO A 6 -31.68 -10.20 4.93
C PRO A 6 -30.38 -9.53 4.44
N GLY A 7 -29.77 -8.69 5.28
CA GLY A 7 -28.53 -7.96 4.97
C GLY A 7 -28.54 -6.52 5.51
N ALA A 8 -27.37 -5.87 5.46
CA ALA A 8 -27.24 -4.46 5.82
C ALA A 8 -28.06 -3.60 4.84
N GLN A 9 -28.96 -2.77 5.38
CA GLN A 9 -29.81 -1.88 4.59
C GLN A 9 -29.13 -0.53 4.49
N VAL A 10 -28.89 -0.06 3.27
CA VAL A 10 -28.24 1.22 3.00
C VAL A 10 -29.25 2.16 2.35
N ASP A 11 -29.33 3.39 2.84
CA ASP A 11 -30.09 4.43 2.16
C ASP A 11 -29.34 4.83 0.88
N LEU A 12 -29.93 4.52 -0.28
CA LEU A 12 -29.32 4.77 -1.58
C LEU A 12 -29.30 6.27 -1.94
N HIS A 13 -29.95 7.14 -1.17
CA HIS A 13 -30.05 8.57 -1.47
C HIS A 13 -29.15 9.45 -0.62
N SER A 14 -28.53 8.91 0.43
CA SER A 14 -27.57 9.64 1.26
C SER A 14 -26.13 9.50 0.73
N GLY A 15 -25.30 10.52 0.94
CA GLY A 15 -23.88 10.45 0.63
C GLY A 15 -23.17 9.53 1.62
N HIS A 16 -22.54 8.47 1.12
CA HIS A 16 -21.77 7.52 1.93
C HIS A 16 -20.29 7.58 1.57
N THR A 17 -19.43 7.49 2.58
CA THR A 17 -18.01 7.26 2.32
C THR A 17 -17.75 5.77 2.07
N PRO A 18 -16.72 5.40 1.30
CA PRO A 18 -16.23 4.02 1.21
C PRO A 18 -16.06 3.32 2.57
N LYS A 19 -15.61 4.04 3.60
CA LYS A 19 -15.52 3.53 4.98
C LYS A 19 -16.91 3.16 5.53
N ASP A 20 -17.91 4.02 5.36
CA ASP A 20 -19.27 3.77 5.86
C ASP A 20 -19.85 2.50 5.24
N LEU A 21 -19.67 2.32 3.93
CA LEU A 21 -20.11 1.12 3.21
C LEU A 21 -19.36 -0.15 3.65
N PHE A 22 -18.05 -0.04 3.87
CA PHE A 22 -17.23 -1.18 4.33
C PHE A 22 -17.66 -1.63 5.74
N LEU A 23 -17.91 -0.68 6.66
CA LEU A 23 -18.27 -0.98 8.04
C LEU A 23 -19.65 -1.63 8.19
N LEU A 24 -20.50 -1.60 7.16
CA LEU A 24 -21.76 -2.38 7.14
C LEU A 24 -21.53 -3.87 7.33
N TYR A 25 -20.38 -4.38 6.89
CA TYR A 25 -20.00 -5.79 7.00
C TYR A 25 -19.25 -6.11 8.29
N PHE A 26 -18.86 -5.09 9.06
CA PHE A 26 -18.13 -5.22 10.31
C PHE A 26 -18.87 -4.48 11.42
N ALA A 27 -19.88 -5.13 11.99
CA ALA A 27 -20.71 -4.55 13.04
C ALA A 27 -19.86 -4.01 14.21
N ALA A 28 -20.21 -2.81 14.69
CA ALA A 28 -19.47 -2.11 15.73
C ALA A 28 -19.32 -2.94 17.02
N ASP A 29 -20.33 -3.72 17.40
CA ASP A 29 -20.27 -4.61 18.56
C ASP A 29 -19.28 -5.76 18.38
N THR A 30 -19.17 -6.29 17.16
CA THR A 30 -18.17 -7.29 16.81
C THR A 30 -16.78 -6.70 16.94
N MET A 31 -16.55 -5.50 16.37
CA MET A 31 -15.26 -4.81 16.48
C MET A 31 -14.88 -4.52 17.94
N ARG A 32 -15.81 -3.99 18.74
CA ARG A 32 -15.63 -3.78 20.18
C ARG A 32 -15.28 -5.07 20.92
N THR A 33 -15.96 -6.17 20.59
CA THR A 33 -15.70 -7.48 21.19
C THR A 33 -14.31 -8.00 20.85
N ILE A 34 -13.87 -7.83 19.60
CA ILE A 34 -12.51 -8.18 19.16
C ILE A 34 -11.47 -7.38 19.94
N CYS A 35 -11.61 -6.05 20.02
CA CYS A 35 -10.71 -5.20 20.80
C CYS A 35 -10.63 -5.66 22.25
N ARG A 36 -11.78 -5.84 22.92
CA ARG A 36 -11.85 -6.27 24.33
C ARG A 36 -11.15 -7.62 24.57
N ASN A 37 -11.41 -8.60 23.70
CA ASN A 37 -10.80 -9.92 23.84
C ASN A 37 -9.29 -9.88 23.57
N THR A 38 -8.86 -9.07 22.61
CA THR A 38 -7.44 -8.88 22.26
C THR A 38 -6.67 -8.25 23.43
N ASN A 39 -7.18 -7.17 24.01
CA ASN A 39 -6.56 -6.49 25.15
C ASN A 39 -6.53 -7.39 26.39
N LYS A 40 -7.62 -8.12 26.66
CA LYS A 40 -7.67 -9.12 27.73
C LYS A 40 -6.62 -10.21 27.54
N GLN A 41 -6.40 -10.66 26.31
CA GLN A 41 -5.39 -11.67 26.00
C GLN A 41 -3.97 -11.11 26.17
N ALA A 42 -3.73 -9.86 25.76
CA ALA A 42 -2.43 -9.22 25.95
C ALA A 42 -2.09 -9.04 27.43
N ALA A 43 -3.04 -8.60 28.26
CA ALA A 43 -2.87 -8.51 29.71
C ALA A 43 -2.52 -9.86 30.34
N ARG A 44 -3.17 -10.95 29.91
CA ARG A 44 -2.85 -12.32 30.35
C ARG A 44 -1.43 -12.73 29.97
N ASN A 45 -0.94 -12.34 28.80
CA ASN A 45 0.42 -12.66 28.36
C ASN A 45 1.47 -11.85 29.13
N GLN A 46 1.19 -10.59 29.48
CA GLN A 46 2.07 -9.77 30.33
C GLN A 46 2.20 -10.35 31.74
N GLN A 47 1.09 -10.82 32.33
CA GLN A 47 1.12 -11.52 33.62
C GLN A 47 1.96 -12.80 33.59
N LYS A 48 2.07 -13.45 32.43
CA LYS A 48 2.93 -14.62 32.21
C LYS A 48 4.41 -14.27 31.98
N GLY A 49 4.81 -13.02 32.19
CA GLY A 49 6.20 -12.57 32.06
C GLY A 49 6.61 -12.19 30.63
N SER A 50 5.65 -11.93 29.75
CA SER A 50 5.98 -11.41 28.42
C SER A 50 6.62 -10.01 28.52
N LYS A 51 7.69 -9.80 27.76
CA LYS A 51 8.49 -8.56 27.80
C LYS A 51 8.03 -7.50 26.79
N TYR A 52 7.06 -7.79 25.93
CA TYR A 52 6.59 -6.82 24.95
C TYR A 52 5.73 -5.72 25.61
N GLN A 53 5.90 -4.49 25.13
CA GLN A 53 5.04 -3.37 25.49
C GLN A 53 3.70 -3.53 24.79
N TRP A 54 2.60 -3.36 25.52
CA TRP A 54 1.25 -3.43 24.97
C TRP A 54 0.50 -2.14 25.27
N THR A 55 -0.14 -1.61 24.25
CA THR A 55 -1.12 -0.53 24.36
C THR A 55 -2.47 -1.13 23.97
N ASP A 56 -3.51 -0.80 24.72
CA ASP A 56 -4.84 -1.31 24.46
C ASP A 56 -5.34 -0.85 23.09
N VAL A 57 -5.70 -1.83 22.26
CA VAL A 57 -6.23 -1.62 20.93
C VAL A 57 -7.66 -1.11 21.04
N ASP A 58 -7.93 0.03 20.43
CA ASP A 58 -9.29 0.55 20.27
C ASP A 58 -9.89 0.19 18.90
N VAL A 59 -11.15 0.58 18.69
CA VAL A 59 -11.88 0.27 17.46
C VAL A 59 -11.30 1.03 16.26
N GLU A 60 -10.77 2.24 16.44
CA GLU A 60 -10.14 3.00 15.37
C GLU A 60 -8.81 2.39 14.95
N GLU A 61 -7.98 1.98 15.90
CA GLU A 61 -6.73 1.26 15.64
C GLU A 61 -6.99 -0.06 14.93
N LEU A 62 -8.04 -0.79 15.32
CA LEU A 62 -8.47 -1.98 14.61
C LEU A 62 -8.89 -1.67 13.16
N HIS A 63 -9.62 -0.58 12.92
CA HIS A 63 -9.95 -0.15 11.55
C HIS A 63 -8.69 0.22 10.73
N ARG A 64 -7.72 0.90 11.34
CA ARG A 64 -6.43 1.21 10.68
C ARG A 64 -5.68 -0.07 10.32
N PHE A 65 -5.66 -1.06 11.21
CA PHE A 65 -5.06 -2.37 10.96
C PHE A 65 -5.73 -3.08 9.76
N LEU A 66 -7.07 -3.07 9.69
CA LEU A 66 -7.80 -3.61 8.54
C LEU A 66 -7.46 -2.86 7.24
N GLY A 67 -7.40 -1.54 7.28
CA GLY A 67 -7.00 -0.71 6.13
C GLY A 67 -5.59 -1.06 5.62
N LEU A 68 -4.64 -1.25 6.52
CA LEU A 68 -3.27 -1.63 6.16
C LEU A 68 -3.21 -3.01 5.50
N LEU A 69 -4.03 -3.93 5.95
CA LEU A 69 -4.10 -5.23 5.32
C LEU A 69 -4.72 -5.16 3.92
N ILE A 70 -5.76 -4.34 3.71
CA ILE A 70 -6.35 -4.07 2.38
C ILE A 70 -5.24 -3.55 1.48
N TYR A 71 -4.49 -2.56 1.96
CA TYR A 71 -3.36 -2.01 1.21
C TYR A 71 -2.34 -3.08 0.80
N THR A 72 -2.04 -4.03 1.68
CA THR A 72 -1.09 -5.10 1.34
C THR A 72 -1.63 -6.18 0.39
N SER A 73 -2.95 -6.28 0.19
CA SER A 73 -3.51 -7.12 -0.88
C SER A 73 -3.44 -6.42 -2.24
N LEU A 74 -3.51 -5.10 -2.26
CA LEU A 74 -3.54 -4.28 -3.48
C LEU A 74 -2.16 -4.01 -4.07
N VAL A 75 -1.20 -3.70 -3.21
CA VAL A 75 0.18 -3.49 -3.61
C VAL A 75 0.90 -4.77 -3.26
N THR A 76 1.39 -5.54 -4.24
CA THR A 76 2.17 -6.76 -3.97
C THR A 76 3.66 -6.43 -3.95
N LEU A 77 4.30 -6.54 -2.79
CA LEU A 77 5.75 -6.43 -2.65
C LEU A 77 6.40 -7.82 -2.57
N PRO A 78 7.65 -7.99 -3.04
CA PRO A 78 8.33 -9.29 -3.07
C PRO A 78 8.40 -9.99 -1.70
N SER A 79 8.41 -9.22 -0.61
CA SER A 79 8.36 -9.73 0.76
C SER A 79 7.29 -9.02 1.59
N ILE A 80 6.63 -9.78 2.47
CA ILE A 80 5.76 -9.22 3.52
C ILE A 80 6.50 -8.20 4.38
N GLN A 81 7.80 -8.39 4.59
CA GLN A 81 8.62 -7.47 5.37
C GLN A 81 8.75 -6.13 4.67
N ASP A 82 8.60 -6.06 3.34
CA ASP A 82 8.73 -4.82 2.59
C ASP A 82 7.60 -3.83 2.88
N TYR A 83 6.43 -4.30 3.32
CA TYR A 83 5.34 -3.44 3.81
C TYR A 83 5.65 -2.82 5.17
N TRP A 84 6.52 -3.48 5.93
CA TRP A 84 6.88 -3.13 7.30
C TRP A 84 8.34 -2.68 7.42
N LYS A 85 9.04 -2.49 6.29
CA LYS A 85 10.46 -2.17 6.26
C LYS A 85 10.68 -0.71 6.65
N GLN A 86 11.19 -0.54 7.87
CA GLN A 86 12.47 0.14 8.09
C GLN A 86 13.50 -0.94 8.52
N SER A 87 13.80 -1.85 7.59
CA SER A 87 14.70 -3.03 7.72
C SER A 87 14.30 -4.17 8.70
N HIS A 88 14.20 -5.38 8.12
CA HIS A 88 14.27 -6.77 8.65
C HIS A 88 13.15 -7.47 9.48
N ILE A 89 12.72 -8.66 8.95
CA ILE A 89 12.43 -9.97 9.63
C ILE A 89 11.04 -10.10 10.34
N LEU A 90 10.15 -11.11 10.25
CA LEU A 90 10.09 -12.52 9.77
C LEU A 90 8.61 -12.99 9.52
N THR A 91 8.46 -14.26 9.12
CA THR A 91 7.42 -14.97 8.35
C THR A 91 6.12 -15.40 9.07
N ALA A 92 4.98 -15.25 8.38
CA ALA A 92 3.82 -16.14 8.48
C ALA A 92 2.86 -15.97 7.29
N ARG A 93 2.72 -17.01 6.45
CA ARG A 93 2.16 -16.85 5.08
C ARG A 93 0.70 -17.27 4.92
N TRP A 94 0.22 -18.35 5.54
CA TRP A 94 -1.08 -18.93 5.17
C TRP A 94 -2.29 -18.14 5.69
N TYR A 95 -2.28 -17.73 6.95
CA TYR A 95 -3.38 -16.95 7.52
C TYR A 95 -3.41 -15.55 6.92
N ARG A 96 -2.25 -15.01 6.51
CA ARG A 96 -2.19 -13.75 5.78
C ARG A 96 -2.85 -13.90 4.41
N THR A 97 -2.58 -14.96 3.65
CA THR A 97 -3.26 -15.18 2.37
C THR A 97 -4.77 -15.27 2.55
N LEU A 98 -5.25 -16.08 3.49
CA LEU A 98 -6.68 -16.26 3.74
C LEU A 98 -7.35 -14.96 4.21
N PHE A 99 -6.67 -14.22 5.09
CA PHE A 99 -7.12 -12.92 5.58
C PHE A 99 -7.15 -11.86 4.47
N LEU A 100 -6.10 -11.78 3.64
CA LEU A 100 -6.03 -10.84 2.51
C LEU A 100 -7.10 -11.16 1.47
N HIS A 101 -7.40 -12.44 1.21
CA HIS A 101 -8.51 -12.81 0.34
C HIS A 101 -9.87 -12.42 0.92
N PHE A 102 -10.10 -12.64 2.21
CA PHE A 102 -11.33 -12.20 2.87
C PHE A 102 -11.55 -10.69 2.69
N LEU A 103 -10.46 -9.94 2.80
CA LEU A 103 -10.46 -8.50 2.71
C LEU A 103 -10.59 -7.97 1.28
N ASP A 104 -10.00 -8.67 0.32
CA ASP A 104 -10.16 -8.42 -1.11
C ASP A 104 -11.60 -8.70 -1.56
N MET A 105 -12.21 -9.78 -1.08
CA MET A 105 -13.64 -10.05 -1.27
C MET A 105 -14.52 -8.94 -0.68
N GLY A 106 -14.23 -8.48 0.55
CA GLY A 106 -14.95 -7.38 1.17
C GLY A 106 -14.83 -6.07 0.37
N THR A 107 -13.64 -5.76 -0.13
CA THR A 107 -13.37 -4.57 -0.95
C THR A 107 -14.10 -4.63 -2.29
N THR A 108 -14.06 -5.80 -2.95
CA THR A 108 -14.76 -6.03 -4.22
C THR A 108 -16.27 -5.89 -4.04
N ASN A 109 -16.82 -6.48 -2.98
CA ASN A 109 -18.25 -6.38 -2.67
C ASN A 109 -18.67 -4.93 -2.39
N ALA A 110 -17.86 -4.17 -1.63
CA ALA A 110 -18.11 -2.75 -1.38
C ALA A 110 -18.06 -1.92 -2.68
N TYR A 111 -17.17 -2.25 -3.61
CA TYR A 111 -17.12 -1.59 -4.92
C TYR A 111 -18.34 -1.90 -5.79
N ILE A 112 -18.83 -3.14 -5.79
CA ILE A 112 -20.06 -3.51 -6.50
C ILE A 112 -21.23 -2.68 -5.97
N LEU A 113 -21.38 -2.58 -4.64
CA LEU A 113 -22.39 -1.72 -4.03
C LEU A 113 -22.23 -0.24 -4.43
N HIS A 114 -21.01 0.27 -4.45
CA HIS A 114 -20.75 1.62 -4.93
C HIS A 114 -21.18 1.82 -6.39
N CYS A 115 -20.95 0.84 -7.27
CA CYS A 115 -21.42 0.88 -8.66
C CYS A 115 -22.96 0.93 -8.72
N ASP A 116 -23.64 0.09 -7.94
CA ASP A 116 -25.10 0.03 -7.90
C ASP A 116 -25.73 1.34 -7.36
N ILE A 117 -25.13 1.90 -6.30
CA ILE A 117 -25.52 3.21 -5.75
C ILE A 117 -25.30 4.32 -6.79
N SER A 118 -24.12 4.34 -7.43
CA SER A 118 -23.79 5.35 -8.45
C SER A 118 -24.75 5.30 -9.64
N ALA A 119 -25.11 4.09 -10.10
CA ALA A 119 -26.10 3.88 -11.15
C ALA A 119 -27.49 4.40 -10.75
N THR A 120 -27.90 4.17 -9.50
CA THR A 120 -29.17 4.67 -8.95
C THR A 120 -29.18 6.21 -8.84
N GLN A 121 -28.05 6.81 -8.46
CA GLN A 121 -27.89 8.25 -8.31
C GLN A 121 -27.56 8.99 -9.62
N GLN A 122 -27.46 8.27 -10.75
CA GLN A 122 -27.00 8.82 -12.04
C GLN A 122 -25.62 9.50 -11.98
N VAL A 123 -24.76 9.07 -11.06
CA VAL A 123 -23.39 9.54 -10.92
C VAL A 123 -22.46 8.56 -11.63
N THR A 124 -21.42 9.07 -12.29
CA THR A 124 -20.40 8.21 -12.88
C THR A 124 -19.61 7.50 -11.77
N PRO A 125 -19.60 6.16 -11.74
CA PRO A 125 -18.89 5.44 -10.70
C PRO A 125 -17.38 5.64 -10.86
N MET A 126 -16.69 5.82 -9.73
CA MET A 126 -15.25 5.71 -9.64
C MET A 126 -14.77 4.40 -10.29
N THR A 127 -13.58 4.41 -10.89
CA THR A 127 -12.92 3.16 -11.28
C THR A 127 -12.57 2.35 -10.02
N HIS A 128 -12.54 1.02 -10.11
CA HIS A 128 -12.15 0.15 -8.99
C HIS A 128 -10.84 0.62 -8.32
N LYS A 129 -9.85 1.01 -9.12
CA LYS A 129 -8.56 1.53 -8.64
C LYS A 129 -8.72 2.83 -7.82
N ASN A 130 -9.53 3.76 -8.28
CA ASN A 130 -9.73 5.04 -7.59
C ASN A 130 -10.58 4.85 -6.33
N PHE A 131 -11.61 4.00 -6.38
CA PHE A 131 -12.42 3.63 -5.22
C PHE A 131 -11.55 3.04 -4.12
N VAL A 132 -10.69 2.10 -4.49
CA VAL A 132 -9.74 1.46 -3.58
C VAL A 132 -8.75 2.47 -2.99
N ALA A 133 -8.17 3.34 -3.82
CA ALA A 133 -7.24 4.35 -3.33
C ALA A 133 -7.92 5.28 -2.31
N GLU A 134 -9.16 5.68 -2.59
CA GLU A 134 -9.96 6.53 -1.70
C GLU A 134 -10.33 5.81 -0.40
N LEU A 135 -10.74 4.55 -0.49
CA LEU A 135 -11.00 3.71 0.67
C LEU A 135 -9.77 3.61 1.59
N VAL A 136 -8.58 3.33 1.03
CA VAL A 136 -7.34 3.25 1.80
C VAL A 136 -7.01 4.60 2.43
N ALA A 137 -7.13 5.70 1.68
CA ALA A 137 -6.88 7.05 2.19
C ALA A 137 -7.77 7.38 3.40
N GLN A 138 -9.08 7.07 3.30
CA GLN A 138 -10.05 7.30 4.38
C GLN A 138 -9.81 6.40 5.60
N LEU A 139 -9.48 5.12 5.40
CA LEU A 139 -9.16 4.21 6.51
C LEU A 139 -7.86 4.60 7.23
N CYS A 140 -6.89 5.14 6.50
CA CYS A 140 -5.63 5.63 7.06
C CYS A 140 -5.72 7.06 7.62
N GLY A 141 -6.83 7.76 7.42
CA GLY A 141 -7.00 9.15 7.87
C GLY A 141 -6.12 10.17 7.13
N VAL A 142 -5.77 9.90 5.86
CA VAL A 142 -4.94 10.78 5.03
C VAL A 142 -5.80 11.37 3.91
N THR A 143 -5.80 12.69 3.73
CA THR A 143 -6.44 13.34 2.58
C THR A 143 -5.61 13.12 1.32
N GLN A 144 -6.22 12.69 0.20
CA GLN A 144 -5.52 12.49 -1.07
C GLN A 144 -5.08 13.81 -1.72
N THR A 145 -4.00 14.39 -1.20
CA THR A 145 -3.22 15.39 -1.91
C THR A 145 -1.83 14.81 -2.12
N GLY A 146 -1.63 14.11 -3.24
CA GLY A 146 -0.29 13.81 -3.76
C GLY A 146 0.22 12.38 -3.60
N VAL A 147 -0.59 11.34 -3.79
CA VAL A 147 -0.03 9.99 -3.99
C VAL A 147 0.74 9.99 -5.32
N PRO A 148 2.06 9.68 -5.35
CA PRO A 148 2.83 9.67 -6.58
C PRO A 148 2.27 8.64 -7.55
N LEU A 149 2.08 9.06 -8.81
CA LEU A 149 1.77 8.17 -9.92
C LEU A 149 2.72 6.97 -9.91
N GLN A 150 2.11 5.79 -10.00
CA GLN A 150 2.71 4.46 -10.22
C GLN A 150 4.19 4.48 -10.64
N LYS A 151 5.07 3.90 -9.81
CA LYS A 151 6.39 3.48 -10.29
C LYS A 151 6.17 2.37 -11.32
N SER A 152 6.41 2.69 -12.58
CA SER A 152 6.50 1.72 -13.68
C SER A 152 7.30 0.49 -13.23
N THR A 153 6.73 -0.70 -13.42
CA THR A 153 7.42 -2.00 -13.21
C THR A 153 8.55 -2.21 -14.22
N SER A 154 8.58 -1.44 -15.31
CA SER A 154 9.66 -1.49 -16.29
C SER A 154 10.86 -0.66 -15.83
N HIS A 155 11.96 -1.36 -15.51
CA HIS A 155 13.26 -0.79 -15.21
C HIS A 155 13.96 -0.42 -16.51
N VAL A 156 13.89 0.85 -16.90
CA VAL A 156 14.56 1.39 -18.10
C VAL A 156 15.58 2.44 -17.68
N SER A 157 16.74 2.44 -18.35
CA SER A 157 17.76 3.47 -18.22
C SER A 157 17.32 4.74 -18.95
N VAL A 158 17.35 5.87 -18.25
CA VAL A 158 17.03 7.19 -18.79
C VAL A 158 18.11 8.19 -18.40
N ALA A 159 18.28 9.25 -19.21
CA ALA A 159 19.18 10.34 -18.87
C ALA A 159 18.70 11.05 -17.59
N ILE A 160 19.63 11.46 -16.74
CA ILE A 160 19.32 12.19 -15.50
C ILE A 160 18.86 13.62 -15.82
N ALA A 161 19.49 14.25 -16.81
CA ALA A 161 19.12 15.57 -17.30
C ALA A 161 19.01 15.54 -18.82
N ASN A 162 17.95 16.16 -19.34
CA ASN A 162 17.80 16.42 -20.77
C ASN A 162 18.37 17.82 -21.04
N VAL A 163 19.54 17.86 -21.66
CA VAL A 163 20.28 19.11 -21.88
C VAL A 163 20.22 19.45 -23.36
N ALA A 164 19.64 20.61 -23.68
CA ALA A 164 19.48 21.08 -25.06
C ALA A 164 20.82 21.54 -25.66
N GLU A 165 21.66 22.22 -24.87
CA GLU A 165 22.92 22.78 -25.33
C GLU A 165 24.08 21.76 -25.26
N ALA A 166 24.87 21.68 -26.33
CA ALA A 166 25.95 20.69 -26.44
C ALA A 166 27.05 20.87 -25.38
N LYS A 167 27.32 22.11 -24.95
CA LYS A 167 28.39 22.45 -23.99
C LYS A 167 28.16 21.83 -22.60
N ASP A 168 26.90 21.67 -22.22
CA ASP A 168 26.51 21.23 -20.88
C ASP A 168 26.28 19.71 -20.81
N LYS A 169 26.22 19.01 -21.95
CA LYS A 169 26.03 17.54 -22.02
C LYS A 169 27.15 16.76 -21.31
N ALA A 170 28.34 17.34 -21.19
CA ALA A 170 29.48 16.68 -20.54
C ALA A 170 29.36 16.65 -19.00
N THR A 171 28.73 17.66 -18.40
CA THR A 171 28.76 17.89 -16.93
C THR A 171 27.39 17.84 -16.29
N ALA A 172 26.34 18.31 -16.96
CA ALA A 172 25.02 18.48 -16.37
C ALA A 172 24.37 17.14 -16.01
N GLY A 173 23.84 17.07 -14.78
CA GLY A 173 23.06 15.93 -14.29
C GLY A 173 23.85 14.66 -13.96
N ARG A 174 25.18 14.64 -14.10
CA ARG A 174 25.97 13.44 -13.74
C ARG A 174 25.95 13.18 -12.24
N ARG A 175 25.63 11.94 -11.85
CA ARG A 175 25.59 11.50 -10.44
C ARG A 175 26.53 10.32 -10.24
N VAL A 176 26.96 10.09 -9.00
CA VAL A 176 27.81 8.94 -8.66
C VAL A 176 27.01 7.64 -8.84
N CYS A 177 27.58 6.67 -9.55
CA CYS A 177 27.03 5.33 -9.68
C CYS A 177 26.97 4.65 -8.31
N GLN A 178 25.75 4.26 -7.91
CA GLN A 178 25.51 3.71 -6.59
C GLN A 178 26.20 2.35 -6.39
N ARG A 179 26.15 1.47 -7.39
CA ARG A 179 26.78 0.15 -7.33
C ARG A 179 28.30 0.23 -7.23
N CYS A 180 28.95 1.03 -8.08
CA CYS A 180 30.40 1.20 -8.02
C CYS A 180 30.87 1.74 -6.66
N LYS A 181 30.09 2.66 -6.07
CA LYS A 181 30.39 3.19 -4.73
C LYS A 181 30.25 2.11 -3.65
N GLN A 182 29.25 1.25 -3.76
CA GLN A 182 28.94 0.24 -2.74
C GLN A 182 29.85 -0.98 -2.83
N VAL A 183 29.99 -1.54 -4.03
CA VAL A 183 30.69 -2.80 -4.32
C VAL A 183 32.17 -2.54 -4.56
N ASP A 184 32.49 -1.73 -5.57
CA ASP A 184 33.88 -1.50 -6.00
C ASP A 184 34.62 -0.45 -5.14
N LYS A 185 33.90 0.23 -4.23
CA LYS A 185 34.37 1.42 -3.50
C LYS A 185 34.91 2.54 -4.39
N LYS A 186 34.50 2.57 -5.67
CA LYS A 186 34.92 3.57 -6.67
C LYS A 186 33.83 4.60 -6.92
N ARG A 187 34.22 5.87 -7.13
CA ARG A 187 33.29 6.99 -7.37
C ARG A 187 33.16 7.33 -8.85
N PHE A 188 32.72 6.36 -9.65
CA PHE A 188 32.40 6.64 -11.06
C PHE A 188 31.12 7.47 -11.16
N VAL A 189 31.11 8.45 -12.07
CA VAL A 189 29.92 9.27 -12.36
C VAL A 189 29.27 8.81 -13.65
N THR A 190 27.95 8.87 -13.70
CA THR A 190 27.12 8.43 -14.82
C THR A 190 26.04 9.47 -15.12
N PRO A 191 25.72 9.73 -16.40
CA PRO A 191 24.58 10.54 -16.80
C PRO A 191 23.26 9.75 -16.79
N TRP A 192 23.30 8.45 -16.47
CA TRP A 192 22.15 7.54 -16.54
C TRP A 192 21.57 7.20 -15.17
N LYS A 193 20.25 7.11 -15.09
CA LYS A 193 19.52 6.58 -13.93
C LYS A 193 18.43 5.60 -14.35
N CYS A 194 18.02 4.74 -13.43
CA CYS A 194 16.82 3.94 -13.60
C CYS A 194 15.58 4.82 -13.43
N LYS A 195 14.66 4.83 -14.41
CA LYS A 195 13.40 5.60 -14.32
C LYS A 195 12.52 5.17 -13.13
N ALA A 196 12.49 3.87 -12.85
CA ALA A 196 11.67 3.30 -11.79
C ALA A 196 12.29 3.44 -10.39
N CYS A 197 13.59 3.18 -10.27
CA CYS A 197 14.32 3.22 -8.98
C CYS A 197 14.87 4.61 -8.63
N ASP A 198 14.93 5.53 -9.59
CA ASP A 198 15.62 6.84 -9.52
C ASP A 198 17.10 6.76 -9.10
N VAL A 199 17.73 5.59 -9.24
CA VAL A 199 19.13 5.36 -8.85
C VAL A 199 20.06 5.52 -10.05
N ALA A 200 21.19 6.22 -9.84
CA ALA A 200 22.21 6.44 -10.87
C ALA A 200 23.10 5.20 -11.02
N LEU A 201 23.18 4.65 -12.24
CA LEU A 201 23.91 3.42 -12.56
C LEU A 201 24.70 3.58 -13.86
N CYS A 202 25.89 2.99 -13.92
CA CYS A 202 26.66 2.93 -15.15
C CYS A 202 25.95 2.04 -16.18
N VAL A 203 25.85 2.55 -17.42
CA VAL A 203 25.40 1.82 -18.61
C VAL A 203 26.52 1.96 -19.63
N ILE A 204 27.59 1.20 -19.43
CA ILE A 204 28.78 1.18 -20.28
C ILE A 204 29.06 -0.29 -20.61
N VAL A 205 29.55 -0.58 -21.81
CA VAL A 205 29.76 -1.93 -22.34
C VAL A 205 30.57 -2.82 -21.38
N ASP A 206 31.62 -2.29 -20.77
CA ASP A 206 32.53 -2.95 -19.83
C ASP A 206 32.10 -2.84 -18.36
N ARG A 207 31.08 -2.02 -18.06
CA ARG A 207 30.59 -1.76 -16.70
C ARG A 207 29.10 -1.46 -16.71
N ASN A 208 28.31 -2.51 -16.89
CA ASN A 208 26.85 -2.43 -16.92
C ASN A 208 26.24 -2.61 -15.51
N CYS A 209 26.50 -1.64 -14.63
CA CYS A 209 25.93 -1.64 -13.28
C CYS A 209 24.40 -1.61 -13.26
N PHE A 210 23.77 -1.15 -14.35
CA PHE A 210 22.31 -1.13 -14.47
C PHE A 210 21.73 -2.54 -14.54
N GLU A 211 22.27 -3.39 -15.40
CA GLU A 211 21.82 -4.77 -15.52
C GLU A 211 22.08 -5.54 -14.23
N GLU A 212 23.28 -5.41 -13.67
CA GLU A 212 23.64 -6.16 -12.47
C GLU A 212 22.89 -5.70 -11.20
N TRP A 213 22.30 -4.50 -11.19
CA TRP A 213 21.47 -4.01 -10.08
C TRP A 213 20.05 -4.57 -10.12
N HIS A 214 19.56 -4.98 -11.30
CA HIS A 214 18.19 -5.47 -11.51
C HIS A 214 18.11 -6.97 -11.83
N LYS A 215 19.26 -7.66 -11.83
CA LYS A 215 19.34 -9.13 -11.72
C LYS A 215 19.00 -9.56 -10.30
#